data_AF-A0A2N3CA40-F1
#
_entry.id   AF-A0A2N3CA40-F1
#
_cell.length_a   1.000
_cell.length_b   1.000
_cell.length_c   1.000
_cell.angle_alpha   90.00
_cell.angle_beta   90.00
_cell.angle_gamma   90.00
#
_symmetry.space_group_name_H-M   'P 1'
#
loop_
_entity.id
_entity.type
_entity.pdbx_description
1 polymer ?
#
loop_
_entity_poly.entity_id
_entity_poly.type
_entity_poly.pdbx_seq_one_letter_code
_entity_poly.pdbx_strand_id
1 'polypeptide(L)'
;MKHLTAFLAGLALALPAFAQLTDVHTAQQARAHSACPALVARHDAAIAAGRDSLYFSEDCSCIADSITWEGWDEYTMEGTGDYMSEADAMLVADTLSSAPTIDHAMQIIYESISVPGSAVLSNCFAK
;
A
#
# COMPACT_ATOMS: atom_id res chain seq x y z
N MET A 1 39.18 -34.90 -25.06
CA MET A 1 38.96 -33.44 -25.17
C MET A 1 37.46 -33.22 -25.07
N LYS A 2 36.95 -33.01 -23.85
CA LYS A 2 36.59 -31.69 -23.26
C LYS A 2 35.54 -30.98 -24.13
N HIS A 3 34.26 -31.25 -23.85
CA HIS A 3 33.30 -30.36 -23.17
C HIS A 3 33.12 -29.02 -23.89
N LEU A 4 31.91 -28.70 -24.37
CA LEU A 4 31.25 -27.39 -24.27
C LEU A 4 30.10 -27.26 -25.30
N THR A 5 28.92 -27.77 -24.96
CA THR A 5 27.64 -27.29 -25.53
C THR A 5 26.55 -27.52 -24.49
N ALA A 6 26.55 -26.71 -23.42
CA ALA A 6 25.45 -26.65 -22.46
C ALA A 6 25.57 -25.35 -21.64
N PHE A 7 25.43 -24.20 -22.28
CA PHE A 7 25.22 -22.93 -21.57
C PHE A 7 24.47 -22.03 -22.53
N LEU A 8 23.15 -21.89 -22.36
CA LEU A 8 22.30 -20.76 -22.79
C LEU A 8 20.80 -21.08 -22.70
N ALA A 9 20.34 -21.77 -21.65
CA ALA A 9 18.90 -21.98 -21.42
C ALA A 9 18.49 -21.88 -19.95
N GLY A 10 19.26 -21.15 -19.12
CA GLY A 10 19.07 -21.12 -17.67
C GLY A 10 18.70 -19.76 -17.08
N LEU A 11 18.45 -18.72 -17.89
CA LEU A 11 18.33 -17.34 -17.40
C LEU A 11 17.01 -16.65 -17.75
N ALA A 12 15.96 -17.42 -18.08
CA ALA A 12 14.64 -16.88 -18.42
C ALA A 12 13.52 -17.28 -17.44
N LEU A 13 13.84 -17.92 -16.30
CA LEU A 13 12.84 -18.40 -15.35
C LEU A 13 12.70 -17.55 -14.07
N ALA A 14 13.43 -16.44 -13.95
CA ALA A 14 13.30 -15.53 -12.81
C ALA A 14 12.33 -14.36 -13.04
N LEU A 15 11.79 -14.20 -14.25
CA LEU A 15 10.90 -13.08 -14.60
C LEU A 15 9.40 -13.25 -14.29
N PRO A 16 8.81 -14.44 -14.06
CA PRO A 16 7.36 -14.51 -13.84
C PRO A 16 6.96 -14.12 -12.40
N ALA A 17 7.88 -14.13 -11.43
CA ALA A 17 7.56 -13.78 -10.05
C ALA A 17 7.23 -12.28 -9.87
N PHE A 18 7.86 -11.40 -10.66
CA PHE A 18 7.59 -9.96 -10.62
C PHE A 18 6.30 -9.54 -11.35
N ALA A 19 5.84 -10.35 -12.32
CA ALA A 19 4.60 -10.07 -13.05
C ALA A 19 3.33 -10.57 -12.34
N GLN A 20 3.47 -11.39 -11.29
CA GLN A 20 2.34 -11.90 -10.51
C GLN A 20 2.02 -11.04 -9.30
N LEU A 21 3.02 -10.40 -8.67
CA LEU A 21 2.77 -9.47 -7.57
C LEU A 21 1.90 -8.30 -8.03
N THR A 22 2.02 -7.84 -9.27
CA THR A 22 1.32 -6.66 -9.78
C THR A 22 -0.21 -6.81 -9.87
N ASP A 23 -0.75 -8.02 -10.03
CA ASP A 23 -2.19 -8.22 -10.19
C ASP A 23 -2.95 -8.02 -8.88
N VAL A 24 -2.44 -8.61 -7.79
CA VAL A 24 -3.05 -8.45 -6.45
C VAL A 24 -2.99 -7.00 -5.99
N HIS A 25 -1.82 -6.35 -6.08
CA HIS A 25 -1.67 -4.96 -5.66
C HIS A 25 -2.56 -4.00 -6.46
N THR A 26 -2.63 -4.16 -7.79
CA THR A 26 -3.52 -3.35 -8.64
C THR A 26 -4.98 -3.57 -8.29
N ALA A 27 -5.39 -4.82 -8.05
CA ALA A 27 -6.76 -5.13 -7.66
C ALA A 27 -7.12 -4.54 -6.28
N GLN A 28 -6.20 -4.61 -5.30
CA GLN A 28 -6.44 -4.04 -3.97
C GLN A 28 -6.41 -2.51 -3.99
N GLN A 29 -5.52 -1.89 -4.75
CA GLN A 29 -5.52 -0.44 -4.98
C GLN A 29 -6.86 0.03 -5.56
N ALA A 30 -7.38 -0.65 -6.59
CA ALA A 30 -8.67 -0.30 -7.17
C ALA A 30 -9.82 -0.42 -6.15
N ARG A 31 -9.80 -1.45 -5.30
CA ARG A 31 -10.78 -1.63 -4.21
C ARG A 31 -10.66 -0.52 -3.17
N ALA A 32 -9.45 -0.21 -2.73
CA ALA A 32 -9.16 0.87 -1.79
C ALA A 32 -9.68 2.22 -2.32
N HIS A 33 -9.38 2.57 -3.58
CA HIS A 33 -9.91 3.77 -4.22
C HIS A 33 -11.44 3.78 -4.26
N SER A 34 -12.08 2.66 -4.60
CA SER A 34 -13.53 2.57 -4.65
C SER A 34 -14.21 2.77 -3.28
N ALA A 35 -13.49 2.47 -2.18
CA ALA A 35 -13.96 2.68 -0.82
C ALA A 35 -13.86 4.14 -0.36
N CYS A 36 -12.91 4.90 -0.90
CA CYS A 36 -12.59 6.24 -0.43
C CYS A 36 -13.79 7.22 -0.38
N PRO A 37 -14.67 7.32 -1.39
CA PRO A 37 -15.80 8.24 -1.33
C PRO A 37 -16.70 8.01 -0.11
N ALA A 38 -16.95 6.75 0.24
CA ALA A 38 -17.77 6.41 1.39
C ALA A 38 -17.05 6.66 2.72
N LEU A 39 -15.75 6.38 2.80
CA LEU A 39 -14.94 6.65 3.98
C LEU A 39 -14.81 8.15 4.26
N VAL A 40 -14.49 8.94 3.22
CA VAL A 40 -14.41 10.40 3.29
C VAL A 40 -15.73 11.00 3.75
N ALA A 41 -16.87 10.55 3.19
CA ALA A 41 -18.17 11.04 3.62
C ALA A 41 -18.45 10.79 5.12
N ARG A 42 -18.03 9.62 5.65
CA ARG A 42 -18.15 9.33 7.10
C ARG A 42 -17.20 10.19 7.93
N HIS A 43 -15.98 10.41 7.43
CA HIS A 43 -14.96 11.24 8.05
C HIS A 43 -15.41 12.70 8.18
N ASP A 44 -15.87 13.30 7.07
CA ASP A 44 -16.34 14.68 7.03
C ASP A 44 -17.56 14.89 7.93
N ALA A 45 -18.48 13.91 7.96
CA ALA A 45 -19.62 13.95 8.88
C ALA A 45 -19.18 13.92 10.35
N ALA A 46 -18.11 13.18 10.68
CA ALA A 46 -17.55 13.14 12.02
C ALA A 46 -16.90 14.48 12.42
N ILE A 47 -16.15 15.10 11.50
CA ILE A 47 -15.55 16.44 11.71
C ILE A 47 -16.64 17.49 11.88
N ALA A 48 -17.67 17.48 11.03
CA ALA A 48 -18.80 18.40 11.13
C ALA A 48 -19.59 18.25 12.45
N ALA A 49 -19.55 17.04 13.05
CA ALA A 49 -20.11 16.78 14.38
C ALA A 49 -19.18 17.19 15.54
N GLY A 50 -18.05 17.85 15.26
CA GLY A 50 -17.13 18.39 16.25
C GLY A 50 -16.05 17.41 16.72
N ARG A 51 -15.78 16.33 15.97
CA ARG A 51 -14.60 15.49 16.25
C ARG A 51 -13.35 16.13 15.67
N ASP A 52 -12.31 16.20 16.49
CA ASP A 52 -10.96 16.52 16.00
C ASP A 52 -10.44 15.37 15.12
N SER A 53 -9.66 15.74 14.11
CA SER A 53 -9.01 14.79 13.20
C SER A 53 -7.61 15.26 12.88
N LEU A 54 -6.70 14.30 12.74
CA LEU A 54 -5.33 14.54 12.28
C LEU A 54 -5.18 14.36 10.76
N TYR A 55 -6.23 13.88 10.09
CA TYR A 55 -6.19 13.46 8.69
C TYR A 55 -7.24 14.18 7.85
N PHE A 56 -6.94 14.30 6.57
CA PHE A 56 -7.76 14.96 5.57
C PHE A 56 -8.36 13.96 4.58
N SER A 57 -9.36 14.42 3.82
CA SER A 57 -10.06 13.60 2.83
C SER A 57 -9.12 12.98 1.77
N GLU A 58 -8.08 13.71 1.41
CA GLU A 58 -7.06 13.37 0.43
C GLU A 58 -6.16 12.21 0.90
N ASP A 59 -6.10 11.97 2.20
CA ASP A 59 -5.25 10.92 2.76
C ASP A 59 -5.78 9.54 2.37
N CYS A 60 -7.09 9.36 2.22
CA CYS A 60 -7.63 8.09 1.73
C CYS A 60 -7.06 7.72 0.35
N SER A 61 -7.06 8.68 -0.59
CA SER A 61 -6.53 8.42 -1.94
C SER A 61 -5.04 8.10 -1.92
N CYS A 62 -4.27 8.80 -1.07
CA CYS A 62 -2.85 8.51 -0.92
C CYS A 62 -2.60 7.10 -0.38
N ILE A 63 -3.36 6.68 0.64
CA ILE A 63 -3.25 5.33 1.23
C ILE A 63 -3.64 4.25 0.21
N ALA A 64 -4.63 4.53 -0.64
CA ALA A 64 -4.99 3.62 -1.72
C ALA A 64 -3.88 3.52 -2.78
N ASP A 65 -3.30 4.65 -3.17
CA ASP A 65 -2.20 4.70 -4.14
C ASP A 65 -0.95 3.97 -3.65
N SER A 66 -0.65 4.11 -2.36
CA SER A 66 0.57 3.58 -1.79
C SER A 66 0.65 2.05 -1.78
N ILE A 67 -0.47 1.34 -1.95
CA ILE A 67 -0.49 -0.12 -2.18
C ILE A 67 0.46 -0.54 -3.33
N THR A 68 0.60 0.28 -4.37
CA THR A 68 1.48 -0.02 -5.51
C THR A 68 2.78 0.79 -5.49
N TRP A 69 3.11 1.46 -4.40
CA TRP A 69 4.34 2.22 -4.28
C TRP A 69 5.47 1.38 -3.69
N GLU A 70 6.69 1.75 -4.06
CA GLU A 70 7.88 1.18 -3.45
C GLU A 70 8.09 1.73 -2.04
N GLY A 71 8.81 0.93 -1.25
CA GLY A 71 9.61 1.26 -0.09
C GLY A 71 10.02 2.71 0.01
N TRP A 72 9.82 3.34 1.17
CA TRP A 72 10.50 4.56 1.54
C TRP A 72 11.21 4.30 2.86
N ASP A 73 12.53 4.44 2.88
CA ASP A 73 13.34 4.40 4.09
C ASP A 73 13.52 5.82 4.60
N GLU A 74 12.93 6.12 5.76
CA GLU A 74 13.00 7.44 6.39
C GLU A 74 14.41 7.80 6.90
N TYR A 75 15.28 6.82 7.15
CA TYR A 75 16.65 7.06 7.60
C TYR A 75 17.58 7.44 6.46
N THR A 76 17.44 6.77 5.31
CA THR A 76 18.29 7.02 4.13
C THR A 76 17.66 8.04 3.17
N MET A 77 16.37 8.34 3.32
CA MET A 77 15.59 9.19 2.41
C MET A 77 15.63 8.65 0.97
N GLU A 78 15.55 7.33 0.82
CA GLU A 78 15.63 6.64 -0.47
C GLU A 78 14.52 5.58 -0.59
N GLY A 79 14.22 5.22 -1.83
CA GLY A 79 13.32 4.11 -2.12
C GLY A 79 13.98 2.77 -1.82
N THR A 80 13.30 1.85 -1.12
CA THR A 80 13.88 0.51 -0.85
C THR A 80 13.75 -0.43 -2.05
N GLY A 81 12.87 -0.12 -2.99
CA GLY A 81 12.50 -1.00 -4.10
C GLY A 81 11.56 -2.15 -3.72
N ASP A 82 11.22 -2.31 -2.44
CA ASP A 82 10.28 -3.32 -1.96
C ASP A 82 8.85 -2.78 -1.96
N TYR A 83 7.91 -3.49 -2.56
CA TYR A 83 6.49 -3.12 -2.49
C TYR A 83 5.88 -3.57 -1.16
N MET A 84 4.68 -3.05 -0.88
CA MET A 84 3.80 -3.61 0.13
C MET A 84 3.68 -5.13 -0.02
N SER A 85 3.51 -5.87 1.08
CA SER A 85 3.16 -7.29 1.00
C SER A 85 1.71 -7.46 0.53
N GLU A 86 1.38 -8.57 -0.15
CA GLU A 86 -0.01 -8.82 -0.57
C GLU A 86 -0.99 -8.86 0.62
N ALA A 87 -0.53 -9.36 1.78
CA ALA A 87 -1.34 -9.39 3.00
C ALA A 87 -1.67 -7.98 3.51
N ASP A 88 -0.69 -7.08 3.48
CA ASP A 88 -0.90 -5.69 3.84
C ASP A 88 -1.78 -4.96 2.82
N ALA A 89 -1.66 -5.29 1.52
CA ALA A 89 -2.49 -4.70 0.47
C ALA A 89 -3.96 -5.04 0.68
N MET A 90 -4.25 -6.29 1.03
CA MET A 90 -5.59 -6.73 1.41
C MET A 90 -6.07 -6.04 2.70
N LEU A 91 -5.22 -5.98 3.73
CA LEU A 91 -5.52 -5.30 4.99
C LEU A 91 -5.91 -3.84 4.76
N VAL A 92 -5.13 -3.10 3.96
CA VAL A 92 -5.40 -1.68 3.66
C VAL A 92 -6.73 -1.54 2.92
N ALA A 93 -6.95 -2.31 1.86
CA ALA A 93 -8.19 -2.23 1.09
C ALA A 93 -9.43 -2.55 1.95
N ASP A 94 -9.38 -3.60 2.78
CA ASP A 94 -10.46 -3.99 3.67
C ASP A 94 -10.70 -2.96 4.79
N THR A 95 -9.61 -2.38 5.32
CA THR A 95 -9.70 -1.36 6.37
C THR A 95 -10.32 -0.07 5.84
N LEU A 96 -9.89 0.42 4.68
CA LEU A 96 -10.47 1.63 4.06
C LEU A 96 -11.96 1.44 3.73
N SER A 97 -12.37 0.22 3.37
CA SER A 97 -13.79 -0.10 3.14
C SER A 97 -14.63 -0.03 4.41
N SER A 98 -14.10 -0.57 5.51
CA SER A 98 -14.88 -0.87 6.72
C SER A 98 -14.75 0.17 7.84
N ALA A 99 -13.67 0.96 7.86
CA ALA A 99 -13.37 1.86 8.97
C ALA A 99 -14.42 2.97 9.14
N PRO A 100 -14.72 3.40 10.38
CA PRO A 100 -15.66 4.49 10.64
C PRO A 100 -15.21 5.84 10.09
N THR A 101 -13.92 6.18 10.22
CA THR A 101 -13.31 7.44 9.75
C THR A 101 -11.89 7.16 9.24
N ILE A 102 -11.27 8.14 8.58
CA ILE A 102 -9.88 8.02 8.12
C ILE A 102 -8.94 7.87 9.32
N ASP A 103 -9.17 8.59 10.44
CA ASP A 103 -8.35 8.41 11.66
C ASP A 103 -8.36 6.95 12.16
N HIS A 104 -9.53 6.31 12.17
CA HIS A 104 -9.64 4.91 12.58
C HIS A 104 -8.97 3.97 11.58
N ALA A 105 -9.10 4.25 10.29
CA ALA A 105 -8.43 3.47 9.26
C ALA A 105 -6.91 3.54 9.46
N MET A 106 -6.38 4.74 9.64
CA MET A 106 -4.95 4.98 9.87
C MET A 106 -4.46 4.28 11.13
N GLN A 107 -5.21 4.38 12.23
CA GLN A 107 -4.86 3.68 13.46
C GLN A 107 -4.75 2.15 13.24
N ILE A 108 -5.78 1.54 12.64
CA ILE A 108 -5.81 0.09 12.41
C ILE A 108 -4.67 -0.34 11.50
N ILE A 109 -4.45 0.38 10.39
CA ILE A 109 -3.39 0.08 9.43
C ILE A 109 -2.02 0.17 10.12
N TYR A 110 -1.76 1.22 10.90
CA TYR A 110 -0.50 1.35 11.64
C TYR A 110 -0.26 0.23 12.65
N GLU A 111 -1.31 -0.19 13.37
CA GLU A 111 -1.21 -1.23 14.38
C GLU A 111 -1.06 -2.64 13.78
N SER A 112 -1.42 -2.82 12.50
CA SER A 112 -1.60 -4.15 11.89
C SER A 112 -0.69 -4.43 10.69
N ILE A 113 -0.04 -3.42 10.09
CA ILE A 113 0.83 -3.61 8.93
C ILE A 113 2.09 -4.40 9.31
N SER A 114 2.50 -5.33 8.45
CA SER A 114 3.58 -6.28 8.75
C SER A 114 4.94 -5.61 8.96
N VAL A 115 5.21 -4.50 8.27
CA VAL A 115 6.44 -3.72 8.42
C VAL A 115 6.08 -2.24 8.61
N PRO A 116 6.12 -1.74 9.85
CA PRO A 116 5.93 -0.32 10.16
C PRO A 116 7.01 0.50 9.44
N GLY A 117 6.60 1.53 8.70
CA GLY A 117 7.54 2.40 7.99
C GLY A 117 8.13 1.81 6.70
N SER A 118 7.72 0.61 6.26
CA SER A 118 8.02 0.20 4.89
C SER A 118 7.08 0.92 3.92
N ALA A 119 7.63 1.59 2.92
CA ALA A 119 6.99 1.83 1.62
C ALA A 119 5.80 2.78 1.50
N VAL A 120 4.80 2.69 2.37
CA VAL A 120 3.44 2.95 1.90
C VAL A 120 2.80 4.13 2.61
N LEU A 121 2.84 4.10 3.95
CA LEU A 121 2.16 5.11 4.74
C LEU A 121 3.02 6.37 4.84
N SER A 122 4.34 6.23 4.99
CA SER A 122 5.28 7.35 5.07
C SER A 122 5.26 8.25 3.84
N ASN A 123 5.00 7.70 2.66
CA ASN A 123 4.82 8.49 1.44
C ASN A 123 3.57 9.41 1.51
N CYS A 124 2.60 9.07 2.36
CA CYS A 124 1.46 9.93 2.65
C CYS A 124 1.72 10.95 3.76
N PHE A 125 2.66 10.66 4.67
CA PHE A 125 3.09 11.59 5.73
C PHE A 125 4.09 12.64 5.27
N ALA A 126 4.79 12.43 4.15
CA ALA A 126 5.74 13.40 3.58
C ALA A 126 5.08 14.61 2.87
N LYS A 127 3.78 14.82 3.06
CA LYS A 127 3.05 16.01 2.59
C LYS A 127 3.40 17.27 3.39
#